data_AF-A0A2H6EI82-F1
#
_entry.id   AF-A0A2H6EI82-F1
#
_cell.length_a   1.000
_cell.length_b   1.000
_cell.length_c   1.000
_cell.angle_alpha   90.00
_cell.angle_beta   90.00
_cell.angle_gamma   90.00
#
_symmetry.space_group_name_H-M   'P 1'
#
loop_
_entity.id
_entity.type
_entity.pdbx_description
1 polymer ?
#
loop_
_entity_poly.entity_id
_entity_poly.type
_entity_poly.pdbx_seq_one_letter_code
_entity_poly.pdbx_strand_id
1 'polypeptide(L)' 'MRDNILNRLIKVIVEALRPKKIILFGSRGKGSYNYNSDYDLAIDTEKNRIPGKKNP' A
#
# COMPACT_ATOMS: atom_id res chain seq x y z
N MET A 1 13.02 -8.81 12.52
CA MET A 1 12.76 -7.35 12.53
C MET A 1 11.38 -7.14 11.96
N ARG A 2 10.43 -6.60 12.73
CA ARG A 2 9.06 -6.37 12.25
C ARG A 2 9.11 -5.37 11.10
N ASP A 3 8.81 -5.84 9.90
CA ASP A 3 8.84 -5.19 8.57
C ASP A 3 8.95 -3.66 8.54
N ASN A 4 10.19 -3.16 8.60
CA ASN A 4 10.51 -1.73 8.43
C ASN A 4 10.05 -1.18 7.07
N ILE A 5 9.96 -2.03 6.05
CA ILE A 5 9.56 -1.65 4.69
C ILE A 5 8.06 -1.37 4.62
N LEU A 6 7.21 -2.26 5.17
CA LEU A 6 5.75 -2.07 5.12
C LEU A 6 5.34 -0.78 5.85
N ASN A 7 5.92 -0.49 7.01
CA ASN A 7 5.66 0.75 7.74
C ASN A 7 6.08 1.98 6.93
N ARG A 8 7.22 1.90 6.23
CA ARG A 8 7.69 2.99 5.35
C ARG A 8 6.77 3.18 4.15
N LEU A 9 6.28 2.10 3.53
CA LEU A 9 5.30 2.15 2.44
C LEU A 9 3.99 2.79 2.92
N ILE A 10 3.44 2.34 4.05
CA ILE A 10 2.22 2.91 4.63
C ILE A 10 2.39 4.40 4.89
N LYS A 11 3.51 4.82 5.47
CA LYS A 11 3.80 6.24 5.74
C LYS A 11 3.75 7.07 4.46
N VAL A 12 4.45 6.65 3.40
CA VAL A 12 4.47 7.35 2.10
C VAL A 12 3.07 7.43 1.49
N ILE A 13 2.30 6.34 1.53
CA ILE A 13 0.94 6.29 0.99
C ILE A 13 0.02 7.25 1.75
N VAL A 14 0.09 7.26 3.08
CA VAL A 14 -0.73 8.15 3.93
C VAL A 14 -0.42 9.61 3.68
N GLU A 15 0.86 9.97 3.60
CA GLU A 15 1.32 11.34 3.33
C GLU A 15 0.87 11.82 1.93
N ALA A 16 0.97 10.96 0.91
CA ALA A 16 0.65 11.33 -0.46
C ALA A 16 -0.85 11.34 -0.77
N LEU A 17 -1.61 10.38 -0.25
CA LEU A 17 -2.98 10.09 -0.71
C LEU A 17 -4.06 10.35 0.33
N ARG A 18 -3.71 10.48 1.63
CA ARG A 18 -4.67 10.57 2.75
C ARG A 18 -5.83 9.57 2.61
N PRO A 19 -5.54 8.26 2.51
CA PRO A 19 -6.55 7.26 2.20
C PRO A 19 -7.54 7.09 3.35
N LYS A 20 -8.77 6.70 3.02
CA LYS A 20 -9.78 6.25 3.99
C LYS A 20 -9.38 4.93 4.62
N LYS A 21 -8.81 4.03 3.82
CA LYS A 21 -8.45 2.67 4.23
C LYS A 21 -7.28 2.14 3.39
N ILE A 22 -6.43 1.36 4.04
CA ILE A 22 -5.37 0.56 3.41
C ILE A 22 -5.60 -0.89 3.84
N ILE A 23 -5.68 -1.81 2.89
CA ILE A 23 -5.83 -3.24 3.17
C ILE A 23 -4.61 -3.98 2.62
N LEU A 24 -3.92 -4.72 3.49
CA LEU A 24 -2.93 -5.72 3.09
C LEU A 24 -3.66 -7.01 2.76
N PHE A 25 -3.47 -7.51 1.55
CA PHE A 25 -4.03 -8.78 1.11
C PHE A 25 -2.91 -9.66 0.51
N GLY A 26 -3.29 -10.66 -0.30
CA GLY A 26 -2.32 -11.55 -0.92
C GLY A 26 -1.62 -12.49 0.07
N SER A 27 -0.44 -12.97 -0.29
CA SER A 27 0.29 -13.97 0.49
C SER A 27 0.66 -13.45 1.89
N ARG A 28 1.04 -12.18 2.00
CA ARG A 28 1.38 -11.53 3.28
C ARG A 28 0.16 -11.30 4.17
N GLY A 29 -0.99 -10.95 3.59
CA GLY A 29 -2.26 -10.86 4.34
C GLY A 29 -2.78 -12.22 4.82
N LYS A 30 -2.53 -13.30 4.05
CA LYS A 30 -2.91 -14.68 4.41
C LYS A 30 -1.90 -15.39 5.32
N GLY A 31 -0.69 -14.85 5.49
CA GLY A 31 0.38 -15.48 6.26
C GLY A 31 1.16 -16.58 5.51
N SER A 32 0.90 -16.78 4.22
CA SER A 32 1.56 -17.79 3.37
C SER A 32 2.75 -17.22 2.59
N TYR A 33 3.41 -16.19 3.11
CA TYR A 33 4.48 -15.46 2.42
C TYR A 33 5.87 -15.99 2.80
N ASN A 34 6.83 -15.77 1.92
CA ASN A 34 8.25 -15.95 2.20
C ASN A 34 8.97 -14.60 2.24
N TYR A 35 10.26 -14.61 2.60
CA TYR A 35 11.07 -13.40 2.73
C TYR A 35 11.02 -12.49 1.48
N ASN A 36 11.00 -13.09 0.29
CA ASN A 36 11.02 -12.40 -1.00
C ASN A 36 9.62 -12.09 -1.57
N SER A 37 8.54 -12.36 -0.83
CA SER A 37 7.19 -12.13 -1.34
C SER A 37 6.86 -10.64 -1.38
N ASP A 38 6.11 -10.22 -2.38
CA ASP A 38 5.65 -8.85 -2.54
C ASP A 38 4.61 -8.43 -1.48
N TYR A 39 4.28 -7.14 -1.47
CA TYR A 39 3.19 -6.57 -0.66
C TYR A 39 2.03 -6.15 -1.55
N ASP A 40 0.91 -6.87 -1.48
CA ASP A 40 -0.33 -6.51 -2.16
C ASP A 40 -1.16 -5.57 -1.30
N LEU A 41 -1.33 -4.32 -1.75
CA LEU A 41 -2.06 -3.27 -1.02
C LEU A 41 -3.22 -2.71 -1.83
N ALA A 42 -4.41 -2.69 -1.23
CA ALA A 42 -5.58 -2.00 -1.78
C ALA A 42 -5.77 -0.68 -1.01
N ILE A 43 -5.84 0.43 -1.76
CA ILE A 43 -5.90 1.78 -1.21
C ILE A 43 -7.25 2.41 -1.59
N ASP A 44 -8.08 2.69 -0.59
CA ASP A 44 -9.35 3.40 -0.76
C ASP A 44 -9.12 4.89 -0.47
N THR A 45 -9.33 5.74 -1.47
CA THR A 45 -9.19 7.20 -1.37
C THR A 45 -10.28 7.90 -2.19
N GLU A 46 -10.71 9.08 -1.74
CA GLU A 46 -11.68 9.91 -2.48
C GLU A 46 -11.08 10.53 -3.74
N LYS A 47 -9.74 10.63 -3.79
CA LYS A 47 -9.07 11.16 -4.98
C LYS A 47 -9.01 10.07 -6.05
N ASN A 48 -9.83 10.23 -7.10
CA ASN A 48 -9.70 9.55 -8.39
C ASN A 48 -8.41 9.93 -9.17
N ARG A 49 -7.38 10.42 -8.47
CA ARG A 49 -6.18 10.97 -9.06
C ARG A 49 -4.99 10.12 -8.64
N ILE A 50 -4.56 9.24 -9.54
CA ILE A 50 -3.28 8.55 -9.41
C ILE A 50 -2.18 9.63 -9.54
N PRO A 51 -1.29 9.80 -8.54
CA PRO A 51 -0.16 10.71 -8.67
C PRO A 51 0.66 10.32 -9.91
N GLY A 52 0.78 11.23 -10.87
CA GLY A 52 1.53 11.01 -12.11
C GLY A 52 0.68 10.81 -13.38
N LYS A 53 -0.64 10.65 -13.28
CA LYS A 53 -1.51 10.70 -14.47
C LYS A 53 -1.73 12.17 -14.86
N LYS A 54 -1.03 12.65 -15.90
CA LYS A 54 -1.44 13.88 -16.60
C LYS A 54 -2.82 13.63 -17.18
N ASN A 55 -3.76 14.55 -16.95
CA ASN A 55 -5.02 14.53 -17.69
C ASN A 55 -4.69 14.69 -19.19
N PRO A 56 -5.37 13.98 -20.10
CA PRO A 56 -5.28 14.26 -21.52
C PRO A 56 -5.69 15.70 -21.82
#